data_AF-T1GX92-F1
#
_entry.id   AF-T1GX92-F1
#
_cell.length_a   1.000
_cell.length_b   1.000
_cell.length_c   1.000
_cell.angle_alpha   90.00
_cell.angle_beta   90.00
_cell.angle_gamma   90.00
#
_symmetry.space_group_name_H-M   'P 1'
#
loop_
_entity.id
_entity.type
_entity.pdbx_description
1 polymer ?
#
loop_
_entity_poly.entity_id
_entity_poly.type
_entity_poly.pdbx_seq_one_letter_code
_entity_poly.pdbx_strand_id
1 'polypeptide(L)'
;MGNKQIKQHLETAQKTGILKISLQRLQDFPPQLKTYPNVLKTLDLSENRFEIIPDDIGRFTLLKHLNLSGNRLTALPDVLGNLAKLEVLLVMDNFLERIPRTLANLKQ
;
A
#
# COMPACT_ATOMS: atom_id res chain seq x y z
N MET A 1 -4.75 -13.77 -16.21
CA MET A 1 -5.82 -12.76 -16.34
C MET A 1 -5.74 -11.59 -15.33
N GLY A 2 -4.89 -11.63 -14.28
CA GLY A 2 -4.80 -10.53 -13.29
C GLY A 2 -4.21 -9.20 -13.78
N ASN A 3 -3.22 -9.21 -14.69
CA ASN A 3 -2.55 -7.98 -15.13
C ASN A 3 -3.43 -7.02 -15.96
N LYS A 4 -4.45 -7.52 -16.67
CA LYS A 4 -5.33 -6.67 -17.48
C LYS A 4 -6.29 -5.85 -16.62
N GLN A 5 -6.76 -6.41 -15.49
CA GLN A 5 -7.59 -5.69 -14.54
C GLN A 5 -6.80 -4.60 -13.81
N ILE A 6 -5.57 -4.87 -13.37
CA ILE A 6 -4.72 -3.87 -12.69
C ILE A 6 -4.54 -2.62 -13.56
N LYS A 7 -4.33 -2.77 -14.88
CA LYS A 7 -4.16 -1.64 -15.80
C LYS A 7 -5.35 -0.65 -15.76
N GLN A 8 -6.58 -1.15 -15.76
CA GLN A 8 -7.77 -0.29 -15.71
C GLN A 8 -7.91 0.44 -14.37
N HIS A 9 -7.56 -0.23 -13.27
CA HIS A 9 -7.56 0.40 -11.94
C HIS A 9 -6.51 1.50 -11.85
N LEU A 10 -5.35 1.34 -12.50
CA LEU A 10 -4.29 2.37 -12.56
C LEU A 10 -4.70 3.62 -13.34
N GLU A 11 -5.38 3.48 -14.48
CA GLU A 11 -5.89 4.61 -15.25
C GLU A 11 -6.92 5.44 -14.45
N THR A 12 -7.77 4.74 -13.67
CA THR A 12 -8.70 5.39 -12.75
C THR A 12 -7.95 6.11 -11.63
N ALA A 13 -6.94 5.44 -11.04
CA ALA A 13 -6.15 5.98 -9.95
C ALA A 13 -5.33 7.21 -10.34
N GLN A 14 -4.89 7.34 -11.61
CA GLN A 14 -4.26 8.57 -12.10
C GLN A 14 -5.19 9.79 -12.02
N LYS A 15 -6.49 9.59 -12.25
CA LYS A 15 -7.48 10.68 -12.24
C LYS A 15 -8.00 10.99 -10.84
N THR A 16 -8.18 9.96 -10.02
CA THR A 16 -8.85 10.09 -8.71
C THR A 16 -7.87 10.14 -7.54
N GLY A 17 -6.64 9.66 -7.72
CA GLY A 17 -5.71 9.36 -6.64
C GLY A 17 -6.13 8.18 -5.76
N ILE A 18 -7.12 7.39 -6.20
CA ILE A 18 -7.64 6.25 -5.44
C ILE A 18 -7.37 4.98 -6.23
N LEU A 19 -6.59 4.09 -5.64
CA LEU A 19 -6.42 2.74 -6.14
C LEU A 19 -6.94 1.72 -5.15
N LYS A 20 -7.88 0.88 -5.59
CA LYS A 20 -8.38 -0.26 -4.82
C LYS A 20 -8.18 -1.53 -5.63
N ILE A 21 -7.37 -2.45 -5.13
CA ILE A 21 -7.08 -3.74 -5.75
C ILE A 21 -7.17 -4.86 -4.70
N SER A 22 -8.22 -4.83 -3.89
CA SER A 22 -8.51 -5.86 -2.89
C SER A 22 -9.03 -7.16 -3.52
N LEU A 23 -8.89 -8.28 -2.81
CA LEU A 23 -9.39 -9.60 -3.23
C LEU A 23 -8.83 -10.10 -4.57
N GLN A 24 -7.64 -9.63 -4.97
CA GLN A 24 -7.02 -9.98 -6.25
C GLN A 24 -6.06 -11.18 -6.17
N ARG A 25 -5.91 -11.77 -4.97
CA ARG A 25 -4.98 -12.88 -4.67
C ARG A 25 -3.52 -12.54 -5.04
N LEU A 26 -3.16 -11.27 -4.98
CA LEU A 26 -1.81 -10.78 -5.30
C LEU A 26 -0.83 -11.25 -4.22
N GLN A 27 0.34 -11.70 -4.66
CA GLN A 27 1.45 -12.07 -3.77
C GLN A 27 2.58 -11.05 -3.85
N ASP A 28 2.82 -10.48 -5.04
CA ASP A 28 3.88 -9.51 -5.31
C ASP A 28 3.33 -8.12 -5.55
N PHE A 29 4.03 -7.11 -5.04
CA PHE A 29 3.68 -5.71 -5.25
C PHE A 29 3.71 -5.37 -6.76
N PRO A 30 2.57 -4.95 -7.37
CA PRO A 30 2.50 -4.75 -8.80
C PRO A 30 3.55 -3.74 -9.31
N PRO A 31 4.46 -4.12 -10.23
CA PRO A 31 5.54 -3.25 -10.69
C PRO A 31 5.05 -1.91 -11.29
N GLN A 32 3.87 -1.92 -11.88
CA GLN A 32 3.25 -0.74 -12.49
C GLN A 32 2.86 0.34 -11.46
N LEU A 33 2.77 0.02 -10.17
CA LEU A 33 2.54 1.04 -9.14
C LEU A 33 3.73 1.97 -8.98
N LYS A 34 4.95 1.48 -9.25
CA LYS A 34 6.19 2.24 -9.08
C LYS A 34 6.27 3.47 -10.00
N THR A 35 5.45 3.54 -11.05
CA THR A 35 5.40 4.67 -11.99
C THR A 35 4.43 5.78 -11.55
N TYR A 36 3.61 5.56 -10.52
CA TYR A 36 2.59 6.51 -10.09
C TYR A 36 2.67 6.91 -8.60
N PRO A 37 3.87 7.14 -8.01
CA PRO A 37 4.00 7.46 -6.59
C PRO A 37 3.35 8.79 -6.21
N ASN A 38 3.30 9.73 -7.15
CA ASN A 38 2.95 11.13 -6.89
C ASN A 38 1.47 11.45 -7.17
N VAL A 39 0.60 10.45 -7.29
CA VAL A 39 -0.84 10.68 -7.53
C VAL A 39 -1.73 10.01 -6.48
N LEU A 40 -1.29 8.91 -5.87
CA LEU A 40 -2.13 8.14 -4.95
C LEU A 40 -2.26 8.84 -3.60
N LYS A 41 -3.51 9.02 -3.18
CA LYS A 41 -3.94 9.46 -1.85
C LYS A 41 -4.56 8.30 -1.06
N THR A 42 -5.17 7.35 -1.75
CA THR A 42 -5.73 6.13 -1.16
C THR A 42 -5.21 4.91 -1.89
N LEU A 43 -4.64 3.97 -1.15
CA LEU A 43 -4.19 2.68 -1.66
C LEU A 43 -4.79 1.56 -0.80
N ASP A 44 -5.64 0.75 -1.41
CA ASP A 44 -6.24 -0.41 -0.80
C ASP A 44 -5.70 -1.69 -1.45
N LEU A 45 -4.86 -2.39 -0.68
CA LEU A 45 -4.25 -3.69 -1.00
C LEU A 45 -4.81 -4.80 -0.12
N SER A 46 -5.93 -4.56 0.58
CA SER A 46 -6.49 -5.52 1.54
C SER A 46 -6.90 -6.84 0.89
N GLU A 47 -7.04 -7.89 1.69
CA GLU A 47 -7.55 -9.19 1.25
C GLU A 47 -6.74 -9.78 0.07
N ASN A 48 -5.42 -9.69 0.16
CA ASN A 48 -4.49 -10.28 -0.80
C ASN A 48 -3.62 -11.34 -0.09
N ARG A 49 -2.45 -11.64 -0.61
CA ARG A 49 -1.53 -12.67 -0.09
C ARG A 49 -0.12 -12.09 0.03
N PHE A 50 0.02 -10.79 0.26
CA PHE A 50 1.32 -10.16 0.44
C PHE A 50 1.97 -10.68 1.71
N GLU A 51 3.19 -11.21 1.59
CA GLU A 51 4.04 -11.58 2.73
C GLU A 51 4.99 -10.43 3.10
N ILE A 52 5.35 -9.60 2.11
CA ILE A 52 6.22 -8.44 2.26
C ILE A 52 5.66 -7.28 1.43
N ILE A 53 5.76 -6.06 1.96
CA ILE A 53 5.59 -4.82 1.18
C ILE A 53 6.99 -4.25 0.88
N PRO A 54 7.34 -3.98 -0.38
CA PRO A 54 8.67 -3.47 -0.74
C PRO A 54 8.84 -2.00 -0.34
N ASP A 55 10.08 -1.58 -0.18
CA ASP A 55 10.45 -0.21 0.19
C ASP A 55 9.99 0.86 -0.83
N ASP A 56 9.62 0.46 -2.05
CA ASP A 56 8.97 1.34 -3.02
C ASP A 56 7.69 1.98 -2.46
N ILE A 57 7.02 1.38 -1.48
CA ILE A 57 5.87 1.98 -0.81
C ILE A 57 6.20 3.33 -0.18
N GLY A 58 7.44 3.56 0.24
CA GLY A 58 7.89 4.83 0.82
C GLY A 58 7.90 5.99 -0.18
N ARG A 59 7.79 5.72 -1.49
CA ARG A 59 7.75 6.75 -2.53
C ARG A 59 6.39 7.44 -2.64
N PHE A 60 5.32 6.82 -2.14
CA PHE A 60 3.96 7.32 -2.26
C PHE A 60 3.63 8.40 -1.22
N THR A 61 4.44 9.47 -1.19
CA THR A 61 4.40 10.52 -0.15
C THR A 61 3.11 11.34 -0.09
N LEU A 62 2.19 11.14 -1.05
CA LEU A 62 0.86 11.72 -1.05
C LEU A 62 -0.21 10.84 -0.41
N LEU A 63 0.11 9.59 -0.03
CA LEU A 63 -0.85 8.68 0.60
C LEU A 63 -1.34 9.26 1.92
N LYS A 64 -2.66 9.29 2.06
CA LYS A 64 -3.41 9.59 3.27
C LYS A 64 -4.01 8.33 3.88
N HIS A 65 -4.40 7.38 3.04
CA HIS A 65 -5.03 6.14 3.49
C HIS A 65 -4.33 4.94 2.84
N LEU A 66 -3.79 4.06 3.68
CA LEU A 66 -3.18 2.80 3.27
C LEU A 66 -3.86 1.64 4.00
N ASN A 67 -4.46 0.72 3.23
CA ASN A 67 -5.05 -0.50 3.77
C ASN A 67 -4.28 -1.73 3.28
N LEU A 68 -3.69 -2.45 4.24
CA LEU A 68 -2.94 -3.70 4.06
C LEU A 68 -3.61 -4.86 4.81
N SER A 69 -4.83 -4.68 5.32
CA SER A 69 -5.50 -5.68 6.16
C SER A 69 -5.80 -6.98 5.40
N GLY A 70 -5.87 -8.12 6.09
CA GLY A 70 -6.18 -9.40 5.45
C GLY A 70 -5.08 -9.85 4.48
N ASN A 71 -3.82 -9.72 4.90
CA ASN A 71 -2.66 -10.20 4.15
C ASN A 71 -1.86 -11.18 5.03
N ARG A 72 -0.61 -11.48 4.65
CA ARG A 72 0.28 -12.41 5.37
C ARG A 72 1.55 -11.72 5.85
N LEU A 73 1.49 -10.42 6.08
CA LEU A 73 2.66 -9.62 6.44
C LEU A 73 3.16 -10.02 7.82
N THR A 74 4.45 -10.31 7.93
CA THR A 74 5.13 -10.58 9.22
C THR A 74 5.80 -9.33 9.79
N ALA A 75 6.10 -8.35 8.92
CA ALA A 75 6.63 -7.05 9.25
C ALA A 75 6.11 -5.98 8.29
N LEU A 76 6.20 -4.72 8.72
CA LEU A 76 6.02 -3.56 7.86
C LEU A 76 7.38 -2.92 7.57
N PRO A 77 7.61 -2.38 6.36
CA PRO A 77 8.91 -1.78 6.04
C PRO A 77 9.09 -0.43 6.76
N ASP A 78 10.31 -0.15 7.20
CA ASP A 78 10.64 1.07 7.94
C ASP A 78 10.35 2.35 7.13
N VAL A 79 10.37 2.27 5.80
CA VAL A 79 10.06 3.39 4.91
C VAL A 79 8.62 3.89 5.00
N LEU A 80 7.70 3.18 5.69
CA LEU A 80 6.36 3.72 5.96
C LEU A 80 6.42 5.02 6.77
N GLY A 81 7.47 5.22 7.58
CA GLY A 81 7.71 6.49 8.28
C GLY A 81 7.96 7.69 7.35
N ASN A 82 8.25 7.45 6.06
CA ASN A 82 8.43 8.51 5.07
C ASN A 82 7.09 9.04 4.50
N LEU A 83 5.97 8.36 4.79
CA LEU A 83 4.65 8.73 4.29
C LEU A 83 4.07 9.89 5.10
N ALA A 84 4.69 11.07 5.00
CA ALA A 84 4.42 12.23 5.84
C ALA A 84 2.98 12.77 5.81
N LYS A 85 2.13 12.30 4.88
CA LYS A 85 0.70 12.63 4.78
C LYS A 85 -0.23 11.51 5.23
N LEU A 86 0.30 10.39 5.71
CA LEU A 86 -0.49 9.22 6.07
C LEU A 86 -1.30 9.50 7.33
N GLU A 87 -2.62 9.48 7.18
CA GLU A 87 -3.60 9.72 8.24
C GLU A 87 -4.15 8.40 8.78
N VAL A 88 -4.30 7.39 7.91
CA VAL A 88 -4.87 6.08 8.25
C VAL A 88 -4.00 4.96 7.69
N LEU A 89 -3.55 4.09 8.59
CA LEU A 89 -2.87 2.83 8.29
C LEU A 89 -3.68 1.67 8.89
N LEU A 90 -4.22 0.80 8.03
CA LEU A 90 -4.93 -0.41 8.45
C LEU A 90 -4.10 -1.64 8.12
N VAL A 91 -3.80 -2.45 9.14
CA VAL A 91 -2.92 -3.62 9.05
C VAL A 91 -3.48 -4.84 9.78
N MET A 92 -4.78 -4.83 10.09
CA MET A 92 -5.45 -5.91 10.82
C MET A 92 -5.38 -7.22 10.02
N ASP A 93 -5.56 -8.36 10.68
CA ASP A 93 -5.57 -9.68 10.01
C ASP A 93 -4.31 -9.93 9.17
N ASN A 94 -3.15 -9.69 9.81
CA ASN A 94 -1.82 -10.04 9.35
C ASN A 94 -1.09 -10.82 10.46
N PHE A 95 0.16 -11.22 10.21
CA PHE A 95 1.02 -11.93 11.17
C PHE A 95 2.12 -11.00 11.74
N LEU A 96 1.81 -9.72 11.92
CA LEU A 96 2.80 -8.72 12.32
C LEU A 96 3.34 -9.03 13.73
N GLU A 97 4.63 -9.31 13.82
CA GLU A 97 5.32 -9.52 15.10
C GLU A 97 5.71 -8.19 15.78
N ARG A 98 5.89 -7.15 14.97
CA ARG A 98 6.33 -5.84 15.41
C ARG A 98 5.81 -4.74 14.51
N ILE A 99 5.73 -3.54 15.07
CA ILE A 99 5.46 -2.30 14.34
C ILE A 99 6.77 -1.51 14.23
N PRO A 100 7.14 -0.98 13.04
CA PRO A 100 8.38 -0.27 12.86
C PRO A 100 8.36 1.05 13.63
N ARG A 101 9.45 1.34 14.35
CA ARG A 101 9.57 2.55 15.18
C ARG A 101 9.49 3.83 14.36
N THR A 102 9.80 3.77 13.07
CA THR A 102 9.72 4.89 12.14
C THR A 102 8.31 5.41 11.93
N LEU A 103 7.25 4.65 12.29
CA LEU A 103 5.89 5.21 12.30
C LEU A 103 5.72 6.37 13.27
N ALA A 104 6.61 6.49 14.28
CA ALA A 104 6.64 7.66 15.15
C ALA A 104 7.00 8.97 14.41
N ASN A 105 7.54 8.88 13.18
CA ASN A 105 7.82 10.04 12.34
C ASN A 105 6.58 10.58 11.62
N LEU A 106 5.47 9.83 11.61
CA LEU A 106 4.21 10.29 11.02
C LEU A 106 3.68 11.48 11.83
N LYS A 107 3.30 12.54 11.11
CA LYS A 107 2.76 13.77 11.71
C LYS A 107 1.24 13.74 11.59
N GLN A 108 0.56 14.19 12.65
CA GLN A 108 -0.89 14.45 12.64
C GLN A 108 -1.21 15.75 11.89
#